data_AF-A0AA43F1N2-F1
#
_entry.id   AF-A0AA43F1N2-F1
#
_cell.length_a   1.000
_cell.length_b   1.000
_cell.length_c   1.000
_cell.angle_alpha   90.00
_cell.angle_beta   90.00
_cell.angle_gamma   90.00
#
_symmetry.space_group_name_H-M   'P 1'
#
loop_
_entity.id
_entity.type
_entity.pdbx_description
1 polymer ?
#
loop_
_entity_poly.entity_id
_entity_poly.type
_entity_poly.pdbx_seq_one_letter_code
_entity_poly.pdbx_strand_id
1 'polypeptide(L)' 'FERFERLLEVIGRDDADRQQARGRYRYYRERGYPIADHDLAGAAQGE' A
#
# COMPACT_ATOMS: atom_id res chain seq x y z
N PHE A 1 2.29 -13.91 0.61
CA PHE A 1 1.55 -13.40 -0.55
C PHE A 1 1.66 -14.34 -1.75
N GLU A 2 2.78 -15.05 -1.95
CA GLU A 2 2.98 -15.99 -3.07
C GLU A 2 1.98 -17.16 -3.16
N ARG A 3 1.12 -17.32 -2.14
CA ARG A 3 0.05 -18.32 -2.10
C ARG A 3 -1.33 -17.77 -2.49
N PHE A 4 -1.46 -16.46 -2.69
CA PHE A 4 -2.72 -15.76 -2.97
C PHE A 4 -2.61 -14.98 -4.28
N GLU A 5 -3.72 -14.89 -5.02
CA GLU A 5 -3.80 -14.11 -6.26
C GLU A 5 -3.70 -12.59 -6.00
N ARG A 6 -4.21 -12.12 -4.86
CA ARG A 6 -4.26 -10.69 -4.50
C ARG A 6 -3.84 -10.46 -3.05
N LEU A 7 -3.19 -9.33 -2.82
CA LEU A 7 -2.84 -8.82 -1.50
C LEU A 7 -3.32 -7.37 -1.40
N LEU A 8 -3.93 -7.04 -0.26
CA LEU A 8 -4.21 -5.66 0.14
C LEU A 8 -3.38 -5.34 1.38
N GLU A 9 -2.81 -4.15 1.41
CA GLU A 9 -2.07 -3.64 2.55
C GLU A 9 -2.62 -2.27 2.94
N VAL A 10 -2.98 -2.11 4.22
CA VAL A 10 -3.51 -0.85 4.76
C VAL A 10 -2.38 -0.11 5.46
N ILE A 11 -2.19 1.16 5.10
CA ILE A 11 -1.16 2.02 5.68
C ILE A 11 -1.81 2.98 6.67
N GLY A 12 -1.30 3.01 7.91
CA GLY A 12 -1.72 3.97 8.92
C GLY A 12 -1.42 5.42 8.53
N ARG A 13 -2.05 6.36 9.23
CA ARG A 13 -1.87 7.81 8.98
C ARG A 13 -0.61 8.38 9.61
N ASP A 14 0.07 7.60 10.45
CA ASP A 14 1.26 8.03 11.17
C ASP A 14 2.50 7.96 10.26
N ASP A 15 3.45 8.87 10.48
CA ASP A 15 4.63 8.99 9.59
C ASP A 15 5.55 7.77 9.65
N ALA A 16 5.62 7.11 10.81
CA ALA A 16 6.36 5.87 10.98
C ALA A 16 5.78 4.75 10.08
N ASP A 17 4.45 4.61 10.06
CA ASP A 17 3.76 3.63 9.22
C ASP A 17 3.97 3.92 7.75
N ARG A 18 3.86 5.20 7.34
CA ARG A 18 4.13 5.62 5.96
C ARG A 18 5.58 5.32 5.56
N GLN A 19 6.55 5.51 6.45
CA GLN A 19 7.94 5.23 6.13
C GLN A 19 8.21 3.74 5.93
N GLN A 20 7.66 2.89 6.78
CA GLN A 20 7.77 1.44 6.61
C GLN A 20 7.03 0.96 5.34
N ALA A 21 5.85 1.52 5.06
CA ALA A 21 5.07 1.22 3.87
C ALA A 21 5.81 1.54 2.57
N ARG A 22 6.54 2.67 2.52
CA ARG A 22 7.40 3.01 1.37
C ARG A 22 8.45 1.93 1.09
N GLY A 23 9.01 1.32 2.13
CA GLY A 23 9.95 0.21 2.01
C GLY A 23 9.30 -1.03 1.37
N ARG A 24 8.13 -1.43 1.86
CA ARG A 24 7.37 -2.57 1.31
C ARG A 24 6.89 -2.32 -0.12
N TYR A 25 6.41 -1.12 -0.41
CA TYR A 25 6.03 -0.70 -1.74
C TYR A 25 7.19 -0.85 -2.75
N ARG A 26 8.38 -0.37 -2.37
CA ARG A 26 9.59 -0.54 -3.19
C ARG A 26 9.93 -2.03 -3.40
N TYR A 27 9.91 -2.81 -2.33
CA TYR A 27 10.17 -4.25 -2.36
C TYR A 27 9.24 -5.01 -3.34
N TYR A 28 7.95 -4.64 -3.39
CA TYR A 28 6.99 -5.24 -4.32
C TYR A 28 7.24 -4.80 -5.76
N ARG A 29 7.51 -3.50 -5.97
CA ARG A 29 7.79 -2.94 -7.30
C ARG A 29 9.05 -3.55 -7.93
N GLU A 30 10.11 -3.71 -7.16
CA GLU A 30 11.39 -4.28 -7.64
C GLU A 30 11.28 -5.74 -8.08
N ARG A 31 10.27 -6.47 -7.59
CA ARG A 31 9.97 -7.86 -8.01
C ARG A 31 9.01 -7.94 -9.19
N GLY A 32 8.58 -6.80 -9.73
CA GLY A 32 7.67 -6.75 -10.88
C GLY A 32 6.22 -7.10 -10.56
N TYR A 33 5.82 -7.06 -9.28
CA TYR A 33 4.41 -7.23 -8.96
C TYR A 33 3.59 -6.03 -9.44
N PRO A 34 2.43 -6.24 -10.10
CA PRO A 34 1.49 -5.16 -10.38
C PRO A 34 0.92 -4.66 -9.05
N ILE A 35 1.20 -3.40 -8.72
CA ILE A 35 0.74 -2.74 -7.49
C ILE A 35 0.00 -1.46 -7.87
N ALA A 36 -1.07 -1.15 -7.14
CA ALA A 36 -1.86 0.07 -7.27
C ALA A 36 -2.03 0.71 -5.89
N ASP A 37 -1.94 2.03 -5.84
CA ASP A 37 -2.26 2.81 -4.65
C ASP A 37 -3.72 3.28 -4.68
N HIS A 38 -4.34 3.28 -3.50
CA HIS A 38 -5.70 3.78 -3.30
C HIS A 38 -5.67 4.74 -2.11
N ASP A 39 -5.82 6.04 -2.37
CA ASP A 39 -5.94 7.03 -1.30
C ASP A 39 -7.36 7.05 -0.73
N LEU A 40 -7.53 6.33 0.38
CA LEU A 40 -8.79 6.30 1.13
C LEU A 40 -8.99 7.52 2.04
N ALA A 41 -7.96 8.33 2.27
CA ALA A 41 -8.08 9.54 3.09
C ALA A 41 -8.76 10.67 2.30
N GLY A 42 -8.51 10.77 0.99
CA GLY A 42 -9.22 11.69 0.09
C GLY A 42 -10.66 11.27 -0.18
N ALA A 43 -10.93 9.97 -0.27
CA ALA A 43 -12.28 9.45 -0.55
C ALA A 43 -13.29 9.69 0.59
N ALA A 44 -12.83 9.75 1.84
CA ALA A 44 -13.69 10.02 3.01
C ALA A 44 -14.08 11.50 3.19
N GLN A 45 -13.53 12.42 2.36
CA GLN A 45 -13.82 13.86 2.43
C GLN A 45 -14.93 14.31 1.46
N GLY A 46 -15.61 13.37 0.82
CA GLY A 46 -16.72 13.63 -0.09
C GLY A 46 -17.86 12.64 0.10
N GLU A 47 -18.55 12.74 1.23
CA GLU A 47 -19.95 12.30 1.43
C GLU A 47 -20.62 13.15 2.52
#